data_AF-A0A9E5ZMH4-F1
#
_entry.id   AF-A0A9E5ZMH4-F1
#
_cell.length_a   1.000
_cell.length_b   1.000
_cell.length_c   1.000
_cell.angle_alpha   90.00
_cell.angle_beta   90.00
_cell.angle_gamma   90.00
#
_symmetry.space_group_name_H-M   'P 1'
#
loop_
_entity.id
_entity.type
_entity.pdbx_description
1 polymer ?
#
loop_
_entity_poly.entity_id
_entity_poly.type
_entity_poly.pdbx_seq_one_letter_code
_entity_poly.pdbx_strand_id
1 'polypeptide(L)'
;IDSMKKDKKGKIEKYYLTEEFEFTLKNAKYYAKTYLDNEVNVEHIILSTIADKKSLAGKYLNEIGMDYSTFKTECKKNRKMTSRPIMEFIGRHRVLVSLGIQKLTE
;
A
#
# COMPACT_ATOMS: atom_id res chain seq x y z
N ILE A 1 -23.22 11.99 4.04
CA ILE A 1 -22.48 10.81 3.54
C ILE A 1 -23.39 9.61 3.76
N ASP A 2 -24.07 9.18 2.71
CA ASP A 2 -24.93 7.99 2.69
C ASP A 2 -23.99 6.78 2.48
N SER A 3 -23.27 6.36 3.53
CA SER A 3 -21.97 5.67 3.36
C SER A 3 -22.03 4.20 2.98
N MET A 4 -23.18 3.52 3.02
CA MET A 4 -23.20 2.07 2.86
C MET A 4 -24.50 1.59 2.21
N LYS A 5 -24.41 1.17 0.93
CA LYS A 5 -25.48 0.39 0.31
C LYS A 5 -25.41 -1.04 0.87
N LYS A 6 -26.42 -1.41 1.65
CA LYS A 6 -26.60 -2.77 2.15
C LYS A 6 -27.50 -3.54 1.19
N ASP A 7 -27.18 -4.82 0.98
CA ASP A 7 -28.05 -5.73 0.26
C ASP A 7 -29.33 -6.02 1.08
N LYS A 8 -30.27 -6.77 0.48
CA LYS A 8 -31.54 -7.15 1.13
C LYS A 8 -31.35 -7.99 2.40
N LYS A 9 -30.15 -8.48 2.68
CA LYS A 9 -29.76 -9.27 3.86
C LYS A 9 -28.95 -8.44 4.86
N GLY A 10 -28.78 -7.14 4.63
CA GLY A 10 -28.03 -6.25 5.50
C GLY A 10 -26.51 -6.31 5.31
N LYS A 11 -26.00 -7.06 4.32
CA LYS A 11 -24.57 -7.14 4.01
C LYS A 11 -24.16 -5.92 3.20
N ILE A 12 -23.06 -5.27 3.58
CA ILE A 12 -22.53 -4.13 2.84
C ILE A 12 -22.09 -4.63 1.45
N GLU A 13 -22.75 -4.13 0.41
CA GLU A 13 -22.50 -4.52 -0.98
C GLU A 13 -21.35 -3.71 -1.57
N LYS A 14 -21.22 -2.45 -1.14
CA LYS A 14 -20.18 -1.54 -1.63
C LYS A 14 -19.65 -0.65 -0.51
N TYR A 15 -18.32 -0.63 -0.39
CA TYR A 15 -17.60 0.36 0.42
C TYR A 15 -17.30 1.57 -0.46
N TYR A 16 -17.69 2.75 0.02
CA TYR A 16 -17.25 4.01 -0.55
C TYR A 16 -15.94 4.40 0.13
N LEU A 17 -14.87 4.44 -0.64
CA LEU A 17 -13.52 4.73 -0.16
C LEU A 17 -13.14 6.15 -0.57
N THR A 18 -12.23 6.76 0.18
CA THR A 18 -11.59 7.99 -0.28
C THR A 18 -10.67 7.67 -1.47
N GLU A 19 -10.45 8.63 -2.35
CA GLU A 19 -9.51 8.46 -3.47
C GLU A 19 -8.10 8.09 -2.98
N GLU A 20 -7.67 8.67 -1.86
CA GLU A 20 -6.42 8.34 -1.16
C GLU A 20 -6.34 6.85 -0.80
N PHE A 21 -7.43 6.30 -0.25
CA PHE A 21 -7.44 4.90 0.16
C PHE A 21 -7.56 3.96 -1.05
N GLU A 22 -8.32 4.31 -2.09
CA GLU A 22 -8.33 3.56 -3.34
C GLU A 22 -6.93 3.49 -3.98
N PHE A 23 -6.22 4.62 -4.00
CA PHE A 23 -4.84 4.68 -4.49
C PHE A 23 -3.91 3.81 -3.66
N THR A 24 -4.06 3.83 -2.33
CA THR A 24 -3.31 2.98 -1.41
C THR A 24 -3.54 1.50 -1.68
N LEU A 25 -4.78 1.06 -1.86
CA LEU A 25 -5.09 -0.34 -2.17
C LEU A 25 -4.53 -0.78 -3.53
N LYS A 26 -4.64 0.07 -4.56
CA LYS A 26 -4.07 -0.21 -5.89
C LYS A 26 -2.56 -0.38 -5.81
N ASN A 27 -1.86 0.44 -5.05
CA ASN A 27 -0.41 0.37 -4.88
C ASN A 27 0.03 -0.74 -3.91
N ALA A 28 -0.81 -1.17 -2.97
CA ALA A 28 -0.51 -2.32 -2.12
C ALA A 28 -0.28 -3.60 -2.95
N LYS A 29 -0.97 -3.76 -4.10
CA LYS A 29 -0.71 -4.86 -5.04
C LYS A 29 0.73 -4.85 -5.60
N TYR A 30 1.30 -3.67 -5.82
CA TYR A 30 2.69 -3.55 -6.25
C TYR A 30 3.66 -4.06 -5.16
N TYR A 31 3.38 -3.76 -3.89
CA TYR A 31 4.20 -4.26 -2.78
C TYR A 31 4.04 -5.76 -2.57
N ALA A 32 2.84 -6.31 -2.73
CA ALA A 32 2.65 -7.77 -2.73
C ALA A 32 3.52 -8.45 -3.80
N LYS A 33 3.49 -7.94 -5.05
CA LYS A 33 4.39 -8.43 -6.13
C LYS A 33 5.87 -8.24 -5.79
N THR A 34 6.23 -7.12 -5.17
CA THR A 34 7.61 -6.82 -4.76
C THR A 34 8.14 -7.84 -3.75
N TYR A 35 7.28 -8.29 -2.83
CA TYR A 35 7.64 -9.22 -1.76
C TYR A 35 7.25 -10.68 -2.03
N LEU A 36 6.91 -11.00 -3.29
CA LEU A 36 6.56 -12.36 -3.72
C LEU A 36 5.38 -12.96 -2.93
N ASP A 37 4.50 -12.12 -2.40
CA ASP A 37 3.31 -12.55 -1.69
C ASP A 37 2.15 -12.72 -2.68
N ASN A 38 1.40 -13.82 -2.54
CA ASN A 38 0.26 -14.14 -3.41
C ASN A 38 -0.94 -13.23 -3.14
N GLU A 39 -1.00 -12.61 -1.97
CA GLU A 39 -2.11 -11.78 -1.51
C GLU A 39 -1.62 -10.44 -0.94
N VAL A 40 -2.53 -9.47 -0.89
CA VAL A 40 -2.26 -8.17 -0.27
C VAL A 40 -2.47 -8.27 1.23
N ASN A 41 -1.37 -8.26 1.97
CA ASN A 41 -1.34 -8.20 3.43
C ASN A 41 -1.21 -6.76 3.96
N VAL A 42 -1.35 -6.60 5.28
CA VAL A 42 -1.39 -5.30 5.99
C VAL A 42 -0.11 -4.47 5.75
N GLU A 43 1.05 -5.11 5.81
CA GLU A 43 2.35 -4.53 5.46
C GLU A 43 2.38 -3.82 4.11
N HIS A 44 1.70 -4.35 3.08
CA HIS A 44 1.71 -3.79 1.74
C HIS A 44 0.88 -2.52 1.67
N ILE A 45 -0.20 -2.48 2.45
CA ILE A 45 -1.02 -1.28 2.65
C ILE A 45 -0.19 -0.23 3.38
N ILE A 46 0.52 -0.58 4.43
CA ILE A 46 1.36 0.36 5.19
C ILE A 46 2.53 0.87 4.33
N LEU A 47 3.25 -0.02 3.63
CA LEU A 47 4.30 0.37 2.68
C LEU A 47 3.77 1.29 1.59
N SER A 48 2.57 1.02 1.07
CA SER A 48 1.89 1.90 0.13
C SER A 48 1.54 3.25 0.73
N THR A 49 1.11 3.28 1.99
CA THR A 49 0.75 4.51 2.71
C THR A 49 1.99 5.37 2.96
N ILE A 50 3.07 4.79 3.48
CA ILE A 50 4.37 5.45 3.69
C ILE A 50 4.93 5.98 2.37
N ALA A 51 4.76 5.18 1.30
CA ALA A 51 5.14 5.57 -0.04
C ALA A 51 4.25 6.66 -0.63
N ASP A 52 3.18 7.10 0.01
CA ASP A 52 2.38 8.23 -0.43
C ASP A 52 2.60 9.47 0.46
N LYS A 53 3.78 10.09 0.43
CA LYS A 53 4.06 11.36 1.16
C LYS A 53 3.19 12.57 0.76
N LYS A 54 2.26 12.45 -0.20
CA LYS A 54 1.29 13.51 -0.53
C LYS A 54 0.02 13.32 0.29
N SER A 55 -0.29 12.08 0.65
CA SER A 55 -1.43 11.67 1.45
C SER A 55 -1.29 12.14 2.90
N LEU A 56 -2.43 12.31 3.58
CA LEU A 56 -2.42 12.73 4.98
C LEU A 56 -1.77 11.64 5.84
N ALA A 57 -2.13 10.38 5.61
CA ALA A 57 -1.60 9.25 6.38
C ALA A 57 -0.09 9.07 6.14
N GLY A 58 0.37 9.21 4.89
CA GLY A 58 1.78 9.09 4.54
C GLY A 58 2.62 10.21 5.16
N LYS A 59 2.13 11.45 5.19
CA LYS A 59 2.80 12.57 5.89
C LYS A 59 2.91 12.29 7.39
N TYR A 60 1.81 11.93 8.02
CA TYR A 60 1.77 11.64 9.45
C TYR A 60 2.75 10.51 9.84
N LEU A 61 2.77 9.40 9.09
CA LEU A 61 3.71 8.31 9.34
C LEU A 61 5.18 8.76 9.23
N ASN A 62 5.51 9.59 8.24
CA ASN A 62 6.86 10.15 8.12
C ASN A 62 7.18 11.13 9.29
N GLU A 63 6.21 11.93 9.73
CA GLU A 63 6.39 12.87 10.86
C GLU A 63 6.70 12.16 12.18
N ILE A 64 6.12 10.98 12.41
CA ILE A 64 6.44 10.15 13.59
C ILE A 64 7.70 9.28 13.40
N GLY A 65 8.48 9.51 12.34
CA GLY A 65 9.71 8.77 12.06
C GLY A 65 9.53 7.38 11.44
N MET A 66 8.33 7.05 10.96
CA MET A 66 8.04 5.80 10.27
C MET A 66 8.26 5.95 8.77
N ASP A 67 9.50 5.70 8.32
CA ASP A 67 9.84 5.60 6.91
C ASP A 67 9.85 4.14 6.40
N TYR A 68 10.09 3.98 5.10
CA TYR A 68 10.13 2.67 4.43
C TYR A 68 11.16 1.71 5.06
N SER A 69 12.36 2.21 5.35
CA SER A 69 13.47 1.41 5.86
C SER A 69 13.20 0.98 7.30
N THR A 70 12.73 1.90 8.12
CA THR A 70 12.38 1.66 9.51
C THR A 70 11.23 0.66 9.60
N PHE A 71 10.14 0.87 8.85
CA PHE A 71 9.00 -0.05 8.84
C PHE A 71 9.39 -1.45 8.34
N LYS A 72 10.14 -1.54 7.23
CA LYS A 72 10.59 -2.84 6.70
C LYS A 72 11.47 -3.61 7.70
N THR A 73 12.34 -2.90 8.41
CA THR A 73 13.21 -3.50 9.44
C THR A 73 12.37 -4.11 10.56
N GLU A 74 11.34 -3.41 11.03
CA GLU A 74 10.41 -3.95 12.02
C GLU A 74 9.58 -5.11 11.48
N CYS A 75 9.05 -5.02 10.26
CA CYS A 75 8.31 -6.12 9.63
C CYS A 75 9.13 -7.41 9.51
N LYS A 76 10.42 -7.28 9.19
CA LYS A 76 11.34 -8.43 9.07
C LYS A 76 11.53 -9.22 10.36
N LYS A 77 11.29 -8.60 11.53
CA LYS A 77 11.33 -9.30 12.83
C LYS A 77 10.20 -10.30 12.98
N ASN A 78 9.06 -10.03 12.32
CA ASN A 78 7.84 -10.82 12.45
C ASN A 78 7.58 -11.74 11.24
N ARG A 79 8.15 -11.44 10.07
CA ARG A 79 8.05 -12.31 8.89
C ARG A 79 9.22 -12.21 7.92
N LYS A 80 9.45 -13.27 7.16
CA LYS A 80 10.43 -13.28 6.07
C LYS A 80 9.89 -12.48 4.88
N MET A 81 10.51 -11.35 4.59
CA MET A 81 10.21 -10.51 3.42
C MET A 81 11.26 -10.72 2.33
N THR A 82 11.09 -11.76 1.53
CA THR A 82 11.92 -11.96 0.32
C THR A 82 11.46 -10.96 -0.73
N SER A 83 12.38 -10.21 -1.35
CA SER A 83 12.01 -9.16 -2.29
C SER A 83 12.66 -9.31 -3.65
N ARG A 84 12.01 -8.75 -4.67
CA ARG A 84 12.61 -8.47 -5.99
C ARG A 84 13.41 -7.17 -5.88
N PRO A 85 14.76 -7.18 -5.97
CA PRO A 85 15.58 -6.00 -5.62
C PRO A 85 15.25 -4.74 -6.42
N ILE A 86 15.02 -4.88 -7.73
CA ILE A 86 14.70 -3.75 -8.63
C ILE A 86 13.33 -3.15 -8.26
N MET A 87 12.33 -3.98 -7.99
CA MET A 87 11.02 -3.50 -7.56
C MET A 87 11.09 -2.88 -6.18
N GLU A 88 11.85 -3.45 -5.26
CA GLU A 88 12.02 -2.85 -3.93
C GLU A 88 12.66 -1.46 -4.00
N PHE A 89 13.69 -1.30 -4.84
CA PHE A 89 14.33 -0.01 -5.08
C PHE A 89 13.33 1.04 -5.60
N ILE A 90 12.52 0.66 -6.59
CA ILE A 90 11.48 1.52 -7.17
C ILE A 90 10.41 1.88 -6.11
N GLY A 91 9.95 0.90 -5.33
CA GLY A 91 8.98 1.12 -4.25
C GLY A 91 9.49 2.09 -3.19
N ARG A 92 10.78 1.99 -2.84
CA ARG A 92 11.43 2.93 -1.92
C ARG A 92 11.52 4.34 -2.52
N HIS A 93 11.59 4.49 -3.83
CA HIS A 93 11.82 5.75 -4.54
C HIS A 93 10.64 6.12 -5.47
N ARG A 94 9.49 6.25 -4.82
CA ARG A 94 8.23 6.96 -5.14
C ARG A 94 7.89 7.45 -6.55
N VAL A 95 8.79 8.13 -7.27
CA VAL A 95 8.44 8.86 -8.52
C VAL A 95 7.75 7.94 -9.54
N LEU A 96 8.19 6.69 -9.62
CA LEU A 96 7.75 5.71 -10.61
C LEU A 96 6.43 5.01 -10.22
N VAL A 97 6.12 4.87 -8.93
CA VAL A 97 4.88 4.22 -8.47
C VAL A 97 3.68 5.16 -8.63
N SER A 98 3.87 6.47 -8.39
CA SER A 98 2.82 7.48 -8.60
C SER A 98 2.47 7.78 -10.06
N LEU A 99 3.32 7.36 -11.01
CA LEU A 99 3.10 7.56 -12.45
C LEU A 99 2.29 6.43 -13.11
N GLY A 100 1.76 5.48 -12.33
CA GLY A 100 0.92 4.41 -12.90
C GLY A 100 1.71 3.39 -13.73
N ILE A 101 3.02 3.25 -13.49
CA ILE A 101 3.90 2.27 -14.16
C ILE A 101 3.58 0.81 -13.72
N GLN A 102 2.40 0.55 -13.14
CA GLN A 102 1.87 -0.82 -13.07
C GLN A 102 1.75 -1.44 -14.48
N LYS A 103 1.58 -0.62 -15.53
CA LYS A 103 1.52 -1.04 -16.94
C LYS A 103 2.81 -1.64 -17.53
N LEU A 104 3.97 -1.53 -16.89
CA LEU A 104 5.23 -2.15 -17.39
C LEU A 104 5.48 -3.56 -16.82
N THR A 105 4.56 -4.10 -16.02
CA THR A 105 4.73 -5.40 -15.34
C THR A 105 3.53 -6.34 -15.50
N GLU A 106 2.75 -6.12 -16.55
CA GLU A 106 1.77 -7.08 -17.09
C GLU A 106 2.34 -7.72 -18.36
#